data_AF-A0A7Y7Z5J4-F1
#
_entry.id   AF-A0A7Y7Z5J4-F1
#
_cell.length_a   1.000
_cell.length_b   1.000
_cell.length_c   1.000
_cell.angle_alpha   90.00
_cell.angle_beta   90.00
_cell.angle_gamma   90.00
#
_symmetry.space_group_name_H-M   'P 1'
#
loop_
_entity.id
_entity.type
_entity.pdbx_description
1 polymer ?
#
loop_
_entity_poly.entity_id
_entity_poly.type
_entity_poly.pdbx_seq_one_letter_code
_entity_poly.pdbx_strand_id
1 'polypeptide(L)' 'MTLHITRLEPTIGAEIAGIDLRQPLTTALRDELRELLLKHKVLFFRD' A
#
# COMPACT_ATOMS: atom_id res chain seq x y z
N MET A 1 -0.14 -4.31 12.89
CA MET A 1 -1.07 -4.63 11.79
C MET A 1 -0.23 -5.16 10.65
N THR A 2 -0.72 -6.13 9.89
CA THR A 2 0.06 -6.77 8.82
C THR A 2 -0.51 -6.32 7.49
N LEU A 3 0.26 -5.55 6.70
CA LEU A 3 -0.14 -5.25 5.33
C LEU A 3 0.10 -6.46 4.43
N HIS A 4 -0.84 -6.71 3.54
CA HIS A 4 -0.68 -7.70 2.47
C HIS A 4 -0.38 -6.98 1.16
N ILE A 5 0.75 -7.32 0.54
CA ILE A 5 1.25 -6.65 -0.66
C ILE A 5 1.33 -7.69 -1.78
N THR A 6 0.49 -7.55 -2.80
CA THR A 6 0.52 -8.39 -3.99
C THR A 6 1.08 -7.60 -5.16
N ARG A 7 2.24 -7.99 -5.70
CA ARG A 7 2.77 -7.38 -6.92
C ARG A 7 1.87 -7.74 -8.10
N LEU A 8 1.49 -6.74 -8.90
CA LEU A 8 0.64 -6.96 -10.07
C LEU A 8 1.46 -7.16 -11.34
N GLU A 9 2.43 -6.28 -11.62
CA GLU A 9 3.31 -6.40 -12.78
C GLU A 9 4.80 -6.43 -12.38
N PRO A 10 5.69 -6.97 -13.23
CA PRO A 10 7.11 -7.08 -12.90
C PRO A 10 7.79 -5.74 -12.63
N THR A 11 7.34 -4.67 -13.28
CA THR A 11 7.99 -3.34 -13.28
C THR A 11 7.23 -2.28 -12.49
N ILE A 12 5.93 -2.46 -12.25
CA ILE A 12 5.05 -1.46 -11.63
C ILE A 12 3.82 -2.12 -10.99
N GLY A 13 3.19 -1.46 -10.03
CA GLY A 13 1.93 -1.88 -9.44
C GLY A 13 2.06 -2.85 -8.28
N ALA A 14 1.36 -2.51 -7.20
CA ALA A 14 1.04 -3.43 -6.12
C ALA A 14 -0.39 -3.20 -5.62
N GLU A 15 -1.06 -4.28 -5.27
CA GLU A 15 -2.30 -4.26 -4.51
C GLU A 15 -2.00 -4.36 -3.02
N ILE A 16 -2.63 -3.50 -2.24
CA ILE A 16 -2.45 -3.37 -0.79
C ILE A 16 -3.76 -3.70 -0.09
N ALA A 17 -3.71 -4.68 0.81
CA ALA A 17 -4.84 -5.09 1.64
C ALA A 17 -4.47 -5.10 3.14
N GLY A 18 -5.48 -5.14 4.01
CA GLY A 18 -5.31 -5.10 5.46
C GLY A 18 -5.24 -3.68 6.06
N ILE A 19 -5.71 -2.68 5.31
CA ILE A 19 -5.78 -1.28 5.73
C ILE A 19 -7.22 -0.76 5.57
N ASP A 20 -7.70 0.00 6.56
CA ASP A 20 -8.97 0.72 6.47
C ASP A 20 -8.70 2.21 6.21
N LEU A 21 -8.95 2.65 4.97
CA LEU A 21 -8.71 4.03 4.55
C LEU A 21 -9.79 5.02 5.04
N ARG A 22 -10.85 4.54 5.70
CA ARG A 22 -11.87 5.40 6.31
C ARG A 22 -11.39 6.01 7.63
N GLN A 23 -10.35 5.42 8.23
CA GLN A 23 -9.74 5.91 9.45
C GLN A 23 -8.51 6.77 9.15
N PRO A 24 -8.19 7.77 9.99
CA PRO A 24 -6.94 8.49 9.87
C PRO A 24 -5.74 7.54 9.91
N LEU A 25 -4.83 7.72 8.96
CA LEU A 25 -3.59 6.94 8.92
C LEU A 25 -2.65 7.37 10.04
N THR A 26 -2.05 6.39 10.70
CA THR A 26 -0.92 6.68 11.60
C THR A 26 0.29 7.13 10.77
N THR A 27 1.18 7.92 11.38
CA THR A 27 2.43 8.37 10.75
C THR A 27 3.24 7.18 10.20
N ALA A 28 3.37 6.11 10.98
CA ALA A 28 4.11 4.91 10.58
C ALA A 28 3.51 4.25 9.33
N LEU A 29 2.18 4.10 9.29
CA LEU A 29 1.48 3.50 8.16
C LEU A 29 1.58 4.36 6.90
N ARG A 30 1.47 5.68 7.05
CA ARG A 30 1.65 6.62 5.95
C ARG A 30 3.06 6.52 5.35
N ASP A 31 4.08 6.45 6.20
CA ASP A 31 5.47 6.40 5.76
C ASP A 31 5.77 5.06 5.05
N GLU A 32 5.23 3.95 5.55
CA GLU A 32 5.28 2.63 4.89
C GLU A 32 4.58 2.64 3.52
N LEU A 33 3.37 3.20 3.41
CA LEU A 33 2.68 3.36 2.13
C LEU A 33 3.46 4.24 1.15
N ARG A 34 4.15 5.27 1.65
CA ARG A 34 5.00 6.14 0.80
C ARG A 34 6.18 5.36 0.24
N GLU A 35 6.85 4.53 1.04
CA GLU A 35 7.94 3.67 0.56
C GLU A 35 7.44 2.65 -0.48
N LEU A 36 6.30 2.03 -0.21
CA LEU A 36 5.65 1.12 -1.16
C LEU A 36 5.29 1.83 -2.47
N LEU A 37 4.77 3.05 -2.40
CA LEU A 37 4.45 3.84 -3.57
C LEU A 37 5.71 4.19 -4.38
N LEU A 38 6.82 4.55 -3.72
CA LEU A 38 8.09 4.82 -4.41
C LEU A 38 8.64 3.58 -5.10
N LYS A 39 8.48 2.40 -4.50
CA LYS A 39 8.93 1.12 -5.05
C LYS A 39 8.05 0.65 -6.21
N HIS A 40 6.74 0.64 -6.01
CA HIS A 40 5.76 0.07 -6.92
C HIS A 40 5.14 1.08 -7.88
N LYS A 41 5.44 2.38 -7.73
CA LYS A 41 4.99 3.53 -8.54
C LYS A 41 3.48 3.80 -8.54
N VAL A 42 2.66 2.78 -8.34
CA VAL A 42 1.20 2.84 -8.19
C VAL A 42 0.76 1.77 -7.21
N LEU A 43 -0.18 2.13 -6.34
CA LEU A 43 -0.78 1.24 -5.36
C LEU A 43 -2.29 1.15 -5.60
N PHE A 44 -2.83 -0.05 -5.54
CA PHE A 44 -4.27 -0.32 -5.65
C PHE A 44 -4.82 -0.73 -4.30
N PHE A 45 -5.98 -0.18 -3.94
CA PHE A 45 -6.76 -0.53 -2.75
C PHE A 45 -8.16 -0.89 -3.24
N ARG A 46 -8.70 -2.05 -2.83
CA ARG A 46 -9.97 -2.57 -3.34
C ARG A 46 -11.11 -2.60 -2.32
N ASP A 47 -10.79 -2.45 -1.05
CA ASP A 47 -11.72 -2.51 0.08
C ASP A 47 -11.97 -1.11 0.67
#